data_AF-A0A428GTR9-F1
#
_entry.id   AF-A0A428GTR9-F1
#
_cell.length_a   1.000
_cell.length_b   1.000
_cell.length_c   1.000
_cell.angle_alpha   90.00
_cell.angle_beta   90.00
_cell.angle_gamma   90.00
#
_symmetry.space_group_name_H-M   'P 1'
#
loop_
_entity.id
_entity.type
_entity.pdbx_description
1 polymer ?
#
loop_
_entity_poly.entity_id
_entity_poly.type
_entity_poly.pdbx_seq_one_letter_code
_entity_poly.pdbx_strand_id
1 'polypeptide(L)'
;MKHNVFLSYPKPFLSNQEKFIEKIRKHLKERNFEPCTLGVTDYNMDAPLKAIKEIMENSNGVVTVAFRRNKIKEGVGKPDSDLNQDSYDLDNSWLTSPYCQIEPAMGYQLGLPIIIFREKGVLAEGILEKGVLGIFMPEFDLSGDIDEYFSSAEWKQLIEHWERQVKEFIDSKSKH
;
A
#
# COMPACT_ATOMS: atom_id res chain seq x y z
N MET A 1 10.48 14.64 -17.27
CA MET A 1 9.84 13.36 -17.70
C MET A 1 8.98 12.89 -16.55
N LYS A 2 7.76 12.39 -16.78
CA LYS A 2 6.94 11.82 -15.70
C LYS A 2 7.31 10.35 -15.52
N HIS A 3 7.44 9.90 -14.28
CA HIS A 3 7.79 8.50 -13.97
C HIS A 3 6.56 7.78 -13.45
N ASN A 4 6.18 6.67 -14.09
CA ASN A 4 5.05 5.86 -13.65
C ASN A 4 5.36 5.22 -12.30
N VAL A 5 4.39 5.22 -11.40
CA VAL A 5 4.43 4.52 -10.11
C VAL A 5 3.14 3.76 -9.91
N PHE A 6 3.22 2.52 -9.45
CA PHE A 6 2.04 1.70 -9.21
C PHE A 6 1.36 2.16 -7.91
N LEU A 7 0.10 2.53 -7.98
CA LEU A 7 -0.70 2.94 -6.82
C LEU A 7 -1.73 1.84 -6.50
N SER A 8 -1.48 1.09 -5.44
CA SER A 8 -2.29 -0.03 -4.95
C SER A 8 -3.21 0.44 -3.82
N TYR A 9 -4.52 0.24 -3.96
CA TYR A 9 -5.48 0.49 -2.88
C TYR A 9 -6.81 -0.23 -3.16
N PRO A 10 -7.57 -0.64 -2.13
CA PRO A 10 -8.91 -1.15 -2.34
C PRO A 10 -9.84 -0.03 -2.79
N LYS A 11 -10.90 -0.38 -3.53
CA LYS A 11 -11.96 0.57 -3.87
C LYS A 11 -12.45 1.28 -2.59
N PRO A 12 -12.34 2.63 -2.51
CA PRO A 12 -12.85 3.38 -1.38
C PRO A 12 -14.35 3.12 -1.20
N PHE A 13 -14.78 2.92 0.04
CA PHE A 13 -16.22 2.90 0.40
C PHE A 13 -16.60 4.05 1.33
N LEU A 14 -15.62 4.85 1.76
CA LEU A 14 -15.82 6.06 2.56
C LEU A 14 -15.26 7.27 1.81
N SER A 15 -15.93 8.41 1.98
CA SER A 15 -15.48 9.69 1.39
C SER A 15 -14.08 10.11 1.87
N ASN A 16 -13.73 9.81 3.13
CA ASN A 16 -12.39 10.10 3.64
C ASN A 16 -11.30 9.22 3.00
N GLN A 17 -11.60 7.97 2.66
CA GLN A 17 -10.67 7.11 1.92
C GLN A 17 -10.45 7.65 0.50
N GLU A 18 -11.53 8.08 -0.17
CA GLU A 18 -11.44 8.70 -1.50
C GLU A 18 -10.61 9.99 -1.46
N LYS A 19 -10.89 10.89 -0.50
CA LYS A 19 -10.10 12.12 -0.30
C LYS A 19 -8.63 11.82 -0.05
N PHE A 20 -8.32 10.80 0.74
CA PHE A 20 -6.95 10.40 1.04
C PHE A 20 -6.20 9.95 -0.23
N ILE A 21 -6.84 9.16 -1.09
CA ILE A 21 -6.27 8.76 -2.39
C ILE A 21 -6.07 9.97 -3.31
N GLU A 22 -7.02 10.89 -3.37
CA GLU A 22 -6.88 12.10 -4.19
C GLU A 22 -5.73 12.99 -3.71
N LYS A 23 -5.49 13.07 -2.39
CA LYS A 23 -4.31 13.74 -1.83
C LYS A 23 -3.02 13.02 -2.21
N ILE A 24 -2.94 11.69 -2.09
CA ILE A 24 -1.77 10.92 -2.55
C ILE A 24 -1.48 11.19 -4.03
N ARG A 25 -2.50 11.10 -4.89
CA ARG A 25 -2.37 11.35 -6.33
C ARG A 25 -1.85 12.75 -6.62
N LYS A 26 -2.37 13.76 -5.92
CA LYS A 26 -1.89 15.15 -6.03
C LYS A 26 -0.41 15.25 -5.64
N HIS A 27 -0.04 14.73 -4.47
CA HIS A 27 1.34 14.77 -3.97
C HIS A 27 2.33 14.03 -4.88
N LEU A 28 1.94 12.90 -5.48
CA LEU A 28 2.76 12.17 -6.45
C LEU A 28 2.95 12.97 -7.74
N LYS A 29 1.87 13.56 -8.27
CA LYS A 29 1.93 14.39 -9.49
C LYS A 29 2.80 15.63 -9.32
N GLU A 30 2.72 16.30 -8.17
CA GLU A 30 3.58 17.43 -7.81
C GLU A 30 5.08 17.06 -7.78
N ARG A 31 5.39 15.78 -7.55
CA ARG A 31 6.74 15.20 -7.55
C ARG A 31 7.14 14.58 -8.90
N ASN A 32 6.37 14.84 -9.96
CA ASN A 32 6.57 14.26 -11.30
C ASN A 32 6.38 12.73 -11.39
N PHE A 33 5.66 12.14 -10.44
CA PHE A 33 5.23 10.75 -10.53
C PHE A 33 3.80 10.65 -11.06
N GLU A 34 3.58 9.79 -12.06
CA GLU A 34 2.25 9.51 -12.59
C GLU A 34 1.72 8.22 -11.92
N PRO A 35 0.71 8.30 -11.05
CA PRO A 35 0.15 7.12 -10.40
C PRO A 35 -0.66 6.28 -11.40
N CYS A 36 -0.23 5.04 -11.59
CA CYS A 36 -0.93 4.04 -12.39
C CYS A 36 -1.70 3.10 -11.47
N THR A 37 -2.99 2.91 -11.75
CA THR A 37 -3.87 1.98 -11.04
C THR A 37 -4.49 1.04 -12.06
N LEU A 38 -4.72 -0.22 -11.72
CA LEU A 38 -5.74 -0.98 -12.46
C LEU A 38 -7.09 -0.36 -12.11
N GLY A 39 -7.80 0.18 -13.09
CA GLY A 39 -9.15 0.70 -12.87
C GLY A 39 -10.01 -0.40 -12.25
N VAL A 40 -10.65 -0.13 -11.11
CA VAL A 40 -11.57 -1.09 -10.47
C VAL A 40 -12.72 -1.51 -11.42
N THR A 41 -12.91 -0.77 -12.51
CA THR A 41 -13.88 -0.98 -13.58
C THR A 41 -13.39 -1.84 -14.75
N ASP A 42 -12.07 -1.98 -14.96
CA ASP A 42 -11.49 -2.63 -16.14
C ASP A 42 -11.04 -4.07 -15.84
N TYR A 43 -11.91 -4.83 -15.16
CA TYR A 43 -11.75 -6.26 -15.01
C TYR A 43 -11.82 -6.92 -16.40
N ASN A 44 -10.68 -7.07 -17.07
CA ASN A 44 -10.53 -8.14 -18.05
C ASN A 44 -10.46 -9.43 -17.23
N MET A 45 -11.61 -10.09 -17.08
CA MET A 45 -11.82 -11.17 -16.10
C MET A 45 -10.89 -12.38 -16.29
N ASP A 46 -10.19 -12.46 -17.42
CA ASP A 46 -9.41 -13.65 -17.77
C ASP A 46 -8.00 -13.67 -17.14
N ALA A 47 -7.38 -12.53 -16.80
CA ALA A 47 -6.00 -12.52 -16.25
C ALA A 47 -5.61 -11.24 -15.45
N PRO A 48 -6.27 -10.92 -14.33
CA PRO A 48 -6.01 -9.69 -13.56
C PRO A 48 -4.55 -9.56 -13.08
N LEU A 49 -3.92 -10.65 -12.62
CA LEU A 49 -2.51 -10.62 -12.18
C LEU A 49 -1.54 -10.34 -13.33
N LYS A 50 -1.86 -10.76 -14.55
CA LYS A 50 -1.04 -10.47 -15.74
C LYS A 50 -1.08 -8.97 -16.04
N ALA A 51 -2.26 -8.36 -16.02
CA ALA A 51 -2.41 -6.92 -16.22
C ALA A 51 -1.69 -6.11 -15.11
N ILE A 52 -1.81 -6.53 -13.84
CA ILE A 52 -1.05 -5.91 -12.73
C ILE A 52 0.45 -5.98 -13.00
N LYS A 53 0.95 -7.16 -13.39
CA LYS A 53 2.37 -7.37 -13.70
C LYS A 53 2.84 -6.43 -14.82
N GLU A 54 2.10 -6.33 -15.92
CA GLU A 54 2.45 -5.45 -17.06
C GLU A 54 2.54 -3.97 -16.66
N ILE A 55 1.61 -3.47 -15.84
CA ILE A 55 1.68 -2.09 -15.32
C ILE A 55 2.89 -1.93 -14.40
N MET A 56 3.14 -2.92 -13.55
CA MET A 56 4.21 -2.88 -12.55
C MET A 56 5.60 -2.95 -13.19
N GLU A 57 5.79 -3.73 -14.25
CA GLU A 57 7.02 -3.78 -15.06
C GLU A 57 7.35 -2.41 -15.69
N ASN A 58 6.31 -1.64 -16.04
CA ASN A 58 6.42 -0.29 -16.57
C ASN A 58 6.42 0.81 -15.48
N SER A 59 6.45 0.42 -14.21
CA SER A 59 6.50 1.32 -13.05
C SER A 59 7.93 1.42 -12.49
N ASN A 60 8.15 2.49 -11.71
CA ASN A 60 9.45 2.79 -11.10
C ASN A 60 9.42 2.72 -9.57
N GLY A 61 8.24 2.48 -9.00
CA GLY A 61 8.01 2.33 -7.58
C GLY A 61 6.57 1.91 -7.32
N VAL A 62 6.28 1.52 -6.09
CA VAL A 62 4.97 1.08 -5.62
C VAL A 62 4.57 1.86 -4.38
N VAL A 63 3.35 2.37 -4.38
CA VAL A 63 2.68 2.95 -3.22
C VAL A 63 1.46 2.11 -2.92
N THR A 64 1.38 1.51 -1.74
CA THR A 64 0.22 0.74 -1.29
C THR A 64 -0.50 1.46 -0.16
N VAL A 65 -1.83 1.55 -0.24
CA VAL A 65 -2.68 2.07 0.83
C VAL A 65 -3.63 0.97 1.30
N ALA A 66 -3.33 0.38 2.44
CA ALA A 66 -4.12 -0.68 3.06
C ALA A 66 -5.22 -0.06 3.94
N PHE A 67 -6.33 0.32 3.32
CA PHE A 67 -7.51 0.79 4.04
C PHE A 67 -8.21 -0.32 4.81
N ARG A 68 -8.89 0.05 5.90
CA ARG A 68 -9.90 -0.79 6.54
C ARG A 68 -10.94 -1.20 5.49
N ARG A 69 -11.38 -2.46 5.48
CA ARG A 69 -12.42 -2.95 4.56
C ARG A 69 -13.42 -3.87 5.22
N ASN A 70 -12.95 -4.94 5.87
CA ASN A 70 -13.82 -5.87 6.61
C ASN A 70 -13.52 -5.72 8.10
N LYS A 71 -14.57 -5.56 8.92
CA LYS A 71 -14.42 -5.51 10.38
C LYS A 71 -14.61 -6.90 10.97
N ILE A 72 -13.64 -7.36 11.75
CA ILE A 72 -13.80 -8.52 12.63
C ILE A 72 -14.48 -8.00 13.90
N LYS A 73 -15.70 -8.48 14.18
CA LYS A 73 -16.41 -8.11 15.41
C LYS A 73 -15.87 -8.92 16.59
N GLU A 74 -15.81 -10.23 16.39
CA GLU A 74 -15.28 -11.21 17.33
C GLU A 74 -14.39 -12.18 16.54
N GLY A 75 -13.18 -12.47 17.01
CA GLY A 75 -12.24 -13.34 16.34
C GLY A 75 -11.11 -13.80 17.24
N VAL A 76 -10.70 -15.05 17.07
CA VAL A 76 -9.54 -15.62 17.77
C VAL A 76 -8.56 -16.11 16.73
N GLY A 77 -7.31 -15.67 16.83
CA GLY A 77 -6.19 -16.19 16.07
C GLY A 77 -5.69 -17.50 16.68
N LYS A 78 -5.44 -18.50 15.83
CA LYS A 78 -4.97 -19.83 16.21
C LYS A 78 -5.81 -20.48 17.33
N PRO A 79 -7.15 -20.54 17.20
CA PRO A 79 -7.98 -21.21 18.20
C PRO A 79 -7.62 -22.70 18.26
N ASP A 80 -7.76 -23.28 19.45
CA ASP A 80 -7.66 -24.73 19.68
C ASP A 80 -6.37 -25.38 19.14
N SER A 81 -5.23 -24.68 19.22
CA SER A 81 -3.96 -25.18 18.70
C SER A 81 -3.52 -26.49 19.38
N ASP A 82 -3.42 -27.55 18.60
CA ASP A 82 -2.87 -28.87 18.98
C ASP A 82 -1.33 -28.91 19.00
N LEU A 83 -0.71 -27.83 18.51
CA LEU A 83 0.74 -27.62 18.49
C LEU A 83 1.23 -26.72 19.65
N ASN A 84 0.39 -26.46 20.66
CA ASN A 84 0.67 -25.56 21.79
C ASN A 84 1.09 -24.15 21.35
N GLN A 85 0.51 -23.62 20.27
CA GLN A 85 0.70 -22.22 19.92
C GLN A 85 -0.27 -21.35 20.71
N ASP A 86 0.20 -20.21 21.19
CA ASP A 86 -0.65 -19.23 21.87
C ASP A 86 -1.73 -18.73 20.90
N SER A 87 -2.97 -18.77 21.36
CA SER A 87 -4.06 -18.05 20.72
C SER A 87 -3.94 -16.55 21.04
N TYR A 88 -4.55 -15.73 20.20
CA TYR A 88 -4.56 -14.28 20.38
C TYR A 88 -5.87 -13.66 19.93
N ASP A 89 -6.20 -12.54 20.53
CA ASP A 89 -7.43 -11.81 20.26
C ASP A 89 -7.35 -11.05 18.93
N LEU A 90 -8.40 -11.17 18.11
CA LEU A 90 -8.60 -10.45 16.86
C LEU A 90 -9.86 -9.55 16.91
N ASP A 91 -10.50 -9.42 18.06
CA ASP A 91 -11.70 -8.62 18.25
C ASP A 91 -11.49 -7.17 17.81
N ASN A 92 -12.51 -6.61 17.15
CA ASN A 92 -12.54 -5.23 16.64
C ASN A 92 -11.41 -4.84 15.67
N SER A 93 -10.65 -5.81 15.16
CA SER A 93 -9.64 -5.57 14.13
C SER A 93 -10.25 -5.43 12.74
N TRP A 94 -9.43 -4.96 11.79
CA TRP A 94 -9.83 -4.80 10.39
C TRP A 94 -8.93 -5.60 9.45
N LEU A 95 -9.56 -6.17 8.43
CA LEU A 95 -8.87 -6.69 7.25
C LEU A 95 -8.92 -5.65 6.14
N THR A 96 -7.85 -5.59 5.34
CA THR A 96 -7.80 -4.84 4.07
C THR A 96 -8.15 -5.77 2.89
N SER A 97 -8.00 -5.29 1.65
CA SER A 97 -8.06 -6.13 0.46
C SER A 97 -6.84 -7.06 0.39
N PRO A 98 -7.01 -8.35 -0.01
CA PRO A 98 -5.89 -9.24 -0.29
C PRO A 98 -4.91 -8.69 -1.33
N TYR A 99 -5.35 -7.82 -2.24
CA TYR A 99 -4.46 -7.15 -3.20
C TYR A 99 -3.41 -6.25 -2.54
N CYS A 100 -3.68 -5.71 -1.34
CA CYS A 100 -2.68 -4.98 -0.56
C CYS A 100 -1.57 -5.87 -0.02
N GLN A 101 -1.71 -7.21 -0.10
CA GLN A 101 -0.64 -8.16 0.12
C GLN A 101 0.06 -8.50 -1.21
N ILE A 102 -0.75 -8.83 -2.23
CA ILE A 102 -0.28 -9.35 -3.52
C ILE A 102 0.54 -8.32 -4.30
N GLU A 103 0.01 -7.12 -4.49
CA GLU A 103 0.62 -6.10 -5.36
C GLU A 103 1.98 -5.60 -4.83
N PRO A 104 2.14 -5.19 -3.56
CA PRO A 104 3.47 -4.85 -3.06
C PRO A 104 4.42 -6.06 -3.04
N ALA A 105 3.94 -7.30 -2.84
CA ALA A 105 4.78 -8.48 -2.93
C ALA A 105 5.30 -8.72 -4.35
N MET A 106 4.46 -8.52 -5.38
CA MET A 106 4.88 -8.52 -6.77
C MET A 106 5.91 -7.41 -7.05
N GLY A 107 5.70 -6.22 -6.49
CA GLY A 107 6.64 -5.11 -6.62
C GLY A 107 8.00 -5.45 -6.03
N TYR A 108 8.01 -6.16 -4.90
CA TYR A 108 9.23 -6.57 -4.22
C TYR A 108 10.01 -7.57 -5.06
N GLN A 109 9.32 -8.54 -5.67
CA GLN A 109 9.94 -9.49 -6.59
C GLN A 109 10.57 -8.82 -7.83
N LEU A 110 10.04 -7.68 -8.26
CA LEU A 110 10.59 -6.87 -9.34
C LEU A 110 11.70 -5.90 -8.89
N GLY A 111 12.06 -5.89 -7.60
CA GLY A 111 13.05 -4.98 -7.03
C GLY A 111 12.59 -3.52 -6.99
N LEU A 112 11.29 -3.25 -7.08
CA LEU A 112 10.77 -1.89 -7.06
C LEU A 112 10.85 -1.31 -5.64
N PRO A 113 11.18 -0.02 -5.49
CA PRO A 113 11.00 0.71 -4.24
C PRO A 113 9.52 0.75 -3.84
N ILE A 114 9.20 0.26 -2.64
CA ILE A 114 7.82 0.18 -2.13
C ILE A 114 7.68 1.07 -0.91
N ILE A 115 6.51 1.68 -0.75
CA ILE A 115 6.04 2.27 0.51
C ILE A 115 4.60 1.82 0.78
N ILE A 116 4.29 1.45 2.02
CA ILE A 116 2.98 0.93 2.42
C ILE A 116 2.40 1.81 3.54
N PHE A 117 1.27 2.44 3.26
CA PHE A 117 0.47 3.15 4.26
C PHE A 117 -0.62 2.22 4.76
N ARG A 118 -0.61 1.89 6.05
CA ARG A 118 -1.63 1.02 6.66
C ARG A 118 -2.60 1.85 7.50
N GLU A 119 -3.90 1.72 7.25
CA GLU A 119 -4.88 2.38 8.09
C GLU A 119 -4.87 1.74 9.48
N LYS A 120 -4.86 2.56 10.54
CA LYS A 120 -4.82 2.11 11.93
C LYS A 120 -5.87 1.04 12.20
N GLY A 121 -5.51 -0.03 12.89
CA GLY A 121 -6.42 -1.14 13.20
C GLY A 121 -6.60 -2.16 12.07
N VAL A 122 -6.04 -1.93 10.89
CA VAL A 122 -5.79 -3.03 9.93
C VAL A 122 -4.72 -3.95 10.51
N LEU A 123 -4.97 -5.26 10.43
CA LEU A 123 -4.06 -6.27 10.97
C LEU A 123 -2.64 -6.16 10.38
N ALA A 124 -1.66 -6.44 11.23
CA ALA A 124 -0.26 -6.57 10.88
C ALA A 124 0.02 -8.02 10.51
N GLU A 125 -0.16 -8.36 9.24
CA GLU A 125 0.05 -9.71 8.72
C GLU A 125 0.76 -9.68 7.37
N GLY A 126 1.60 -10.68 7.10
CA GLY A 126 2.32 -10.81 5.84
C GLY A 126 3.17 -9.59 5.53
N ILE A 127 2.99 -9.01 4.33
CA ILE A 127 3.76 -7.84 3.91
C ILE A 127 3.40 -6.56 4.69
N LEU A 128 2.31 -6.60 5.46
CA LEU A 128 1.86 -5.52 6.34
C LEU A 128 2.45 -5.64 7.75
N GLU A 129 3.33 -6.60 8.02
CA GLU A 129 4.06 -6.65 9.29
C GLU A 129 5.19 -5.61 9.33
N LYS A 130 5.42 -5.02 10.51
CA LYS A 130 6.52 -4.07 10.71
C LYS A 130 7.85 -4.80 10.51
N GLY A 131 8.68 -4.31 9.59
CA GLY A 131 10.04 -4.80 9.38
C GLY A 131 10.21 -5.92 8.34
N VAL A 132 9.13 -6.52 7.81
CA VAL A 132 9.23 -7.64 6.85
C VAL A 132 9.95 -7.27 5.56
N LEU A 133 9.73 -6.06 5.04
CA LEU A 133 10.41 -5.58 3.83
C LEU A 133 11.67 -4.75 4.13
N GLY A 134 11.97 -4.45 5.40
CA GLY A 134 12.92 -3.38 5.74
C GLY A 134 12.44 -1.97 5.30
N ILE A 135 11.15 -1.85 4.97
CA ILE A 135 10.52 -0.64 4.43
C ILE A 135 9.73 0.07 5.52
N PHE A 136 9.70 1.40 5.46
CA PHE A 136 8.86 2.22 6.32
C PHE A 136 7.38 1.96 6.05
N MET A 137 6.64 1.57 7.09
CA MET A 137 5.21 1.29 7.04
C MET A 137 4.46 2.18 8.04
N PRO A 138 4.20 3.44 7.68
CA PRO A 138 3.41 4.35 8.51
C PRO A 138 2.00 3.82 8.73
N GLU A 139 1.50 4.06 9.95
CA GLU A 139 0.09 3.92 10.24
C GLU A 139 -0.58 5.28 10.15
N PHE A 140 -1.70 5.38 9.42
CA PHE A 140 -2.50 6.60 9.34
C PHE A 140 -3.89 6.40 9.93
N ASP A 141 -4.52 7.48 10.39
CA ASP A 141 -5.84 7.45 11.01
C ASP A 141 -6.78 8.44 10.29
N LEU A 142 -7.85 7.92 9.69
CA LEU A 142 -8.85 8.73 8.98
C LEU A 142 -9.91 9.36 9.90
N SER A 143 -9.80 9.16 11.23
CA SER A 143 -10.64 9.88 12.20
C SER A 143 -10.16 11.30 12.47
N GLY A 144 -8.89 11.62 12.17
CA GLY A 144 -8.32 12.95 12.27
C GLY A 144 -8.48 13.79 10.99
N ASP A 145 -7.84 14.96 10.98
CA ASP A 145 -7.79 15.81 9.80
C ASP A 145 -6.78 15.25 8.78
N ILE A 146 -7.28 14.91 7.59
CA ILE A 146 -6.45 14.42 6.48
C ILE A 146 -5.41 15.46 6.08
N ASP A 147 -5.78 16.75 6.04
CA ASP A 147 -4.88 17.82 5.61
C ASP A 147 -3.73 18.04 6.59
N GLU A 148 -3.97 17.82 7.88
CA GLU A 148 -2.93 17.83 8.91
C GLU A 148 -1.91 16.72 8.67
N TYR A 149 -2.36 15.49 8.39
CA TYR A 149 -1.46 14.37 8.08
C TYR A 149 -0.57 14.65 6.87
N PHE A 150 -1.12 15.13 5.75
CA PHE A 150 -0.32 15.47 4.55
C PHE A 150 0.59 16.69 4.74
N SER A 151 0.33 17.51 5.76
CA SER A 151 1.19 18.65 6.14
C SER A 151 2.28 18.27 7.15
N SER A 152 2.16 17.11 7.78
CA SER A 152 3.03 16.62 8.85
C SER A 152 4.48 16.39 8.40
N ALA A 153 5.41 16.44 9.36
CA ALA A 153 6.80 16.07 9.12
C ALA A 153 6.95 14.58 8.78
N GLU A 154 6.14 13.72 9.38
CA GLU A 154 6.09 12.28 9.12
C GLU A 154 5.84 12.02 7.63
N TRP A 155 4.74 12.54 7.09
CA TRP A 155 4.41 12.37 5.67
C TRP A 155 5.54 12.86 4.76
N LYS A 156 6.08 14.06 5.01
CA LYS A 156 7.15 14.66 4.21
C LYS A 156 8.39 13.78 4.18
N GLN A 157 8.86 13.33 5.34
CA GLN A 157 10.05 12.49 5.44
C GLN A 157 9.86 11.15 4.73
N LEU A 158 8.70 10.52 4.89
CA LEU A 158 8.39 9.24 4.28
C LEU A 158 8.35 9.31 2.76
N ILE A 159 7.63 10.30 2.21
CA ILE A 159 7.50 10.43 0.76
C ILE A 159 8.82 10.85 0.12
N GLU A 160 9.62 11.70 0.78
CA GLU A 160 10.96 12.10 0.31
C GLU A 160 11.94 10.92 0.33
N HIS A 161 11.90 10.09 1.37
CA HIS A 161 12.73 8.91 1.47
C HIS A 161 12.44 7.93 0.33
N TRP A 162 11.16 7.61 0.12
CA TRP A 162 10.74 6.72 -0.96
C TRP A 162 11.04 7.31 -2.34
N GLU A 163 10.81 8.61 -2.54
CA GLU A 163 11.13 9.31 -3.80
C GLU A 163 12.60 9.17 -4.18
N ARG A 164 13.51 9.27 -3.21
CA ARG A 164 14.95 9.06 -3.44
C ARG A 164 15.24 7.63 -3.91
N GLN A 165 14.63 6.62 -3.28
CA GLN A 165 14.80 5.22 -3.71
C GLN A 165 14.29 4.99 -5.14
N VAL A 166 13.16 5.61 -5.50
CA VAL A 166 12.61 5.58 -6.87
C VAL A 166 13.58 6.21 -7.88
N LYS A 167 14.18 7.36 -7.55
CA LYS A 167 15.17 8.02 -8.41
C LYS A 167 16.43 7.16 -8.60
N GLU A 168 16.97 6.60 -7.52
CA GLU A 168 18.11 5.68 -7.59
C GLU A 168 17.81 4.45 -8.45
N PHE A 169 16.61 3.91 -8.35
CA PHE A 169 16.15 2.80 -9.18
C PHE A 169 16.08 3.18 -10.67
N ILE A 170 15.52 4.34 -11.01
CA ILE A 170 15.46 4.85 -12.40
C ILE A 170 16.89 5.04 -12.98
N ASP A 171 17.79 5.62 -12.20
CA ASP A 171 19.18 5.83 -12.61
C ASP A 171 19.90 4.50 -12.85
N SER A 172 19.60 3.46 -12.05
CA SER A 172 20.16 2.12 -12.24
C SER A 172 19.67 1.45 -13.53
N LYS A 173 18.39 1.62 -13.88
CA LYS A 173 17.80 1.12 -15.14
C LYS A 173 18.43 1.75 -16.37
N SER A 174 18.90 2.99 -16.28
CA SER A 174 19.47 3.74 -17.41
C SER A 174 20.93 3.35 -17.72
N LYS A 175 21.57 2.56 -16.84
CA LYS A 175 22.98 2.12 -16.96
C LYS A 175 23.11 0.71 -17.55
N HIS A 176 22.01 0.05 -17.86
CA HIS A 176 21.93 -1.29 -18.44
C HIS A 176 21.09 -1.25 -19.71
#